data_AF-A0A9W6XCV2-F1
#
_entry.id   AF-A0A9W6XCV2-F1
#
_cell.length_a   1.000
_cell.length_b   1.000
_cell.length_c   1.000
_cell.angle_alpha   90.00
_cell.angle_beta   90.00
_cell.angle_gamma   90.00
#
_symmetry.space_group_name_H-M   'P 1'
#
loop_
_entity.id
_entity.type
_entity.pdbx_description
1 polymer ?
#
loop_
_entity_poly.entity_id
_entity_poly.type
_entity_poly.pdbx_seq_one_letter_code
_entity_poly.pdbx_strand_id
1 'polypeptide(L)'
;MSVYQPLLFLVLLTSGVNAQYGKSPKDQGFELAPIATPALDSSSFVLVDDISCDTSVVMLVYELYTKNTMVFQTCVSEGNYRIFPFSGTHPTTEQIGTMAKSLACRAIFSSILLAGIPECEISNFPMRAAAETLLKIGVDIDKYPDTEGVVPSTMRFLQMMHWRRDVNLAQAFGLPCDSESQLYAEYSSNLYTVATNGLVRLTTDLLVEYRSTIDGSFSQEQITTLPNIPILRRSKIQTVTEIEQPCDTSASKGASSSSNDGVVGNHVESNADGQQHAKSAQAETEAFTSSATVTSDSALSIWNQARVAAFAAFIAVLVLA
;
A
#
# COMPACT_ATOMS: atom_id res chain seq x y z
N MET A 1 -70.43 -36.56 -17.83
CA MET A 1 -70.68 -35.98 -19.17
C MET A 1 -69.80 -34.74 -19.30
N SER A 2 -69.04 -34.66 -20.40
CA SER A 2 -68.20 -33.54 -20.90
C SER A 2 -67.18 -32.93 -19.92
N VAL A 3 -65.87 -33.18 -19.98
CA VAL A 3 -64.85 -33.18 -21.07
C VAL A 3 -64.42 -31.76 -21.51
N TYR A 4 -63.08 -31.58 -21.57
CA TYR A 4 -62.26 -30.53 -22.23
C TYR A 4 -62.05 -29.21 -21.44
N GLN A 5 -60.86 -28.62 -21.28
CA GLN A 5 -59.50 -28.85 -21.79
C GLN A 5 -58.54 -27.85 -21.10
N PRO A 6 -57.31 -28.22 -20.67
CA PRO A 6 -56.29 -27.25 -20.29
C PRO A 6 -55.61 -26.70 -21.55
N LEU A 7 -55.46 -25.38 -21.63
CA LEU A 7 -54.82 -24.71 -22.75
C LEU A 7 -53.30 -24.88 -22.63
N LEU A 8 -52.82 -25.79 -23.47
CA LEU A 8 -51.45 -26.07 -23.85
C LEU A 8 -50.84 -24.84 -24.55
N PHE A 9 -49.85 -24.20 -23.94
CA PHE A 9 -48.90 -23.33 -24.63
C PHE A 9 -47.49 -23.91 -24.45
N LEU A 10 -47.19 -24.88 -25.31
CA LEU A 10 -45.84 -25.20 -25.77
C LEU A 10 -45.78 -24.77 -27.24
N VAL A 11 -44.58 -24.49 -27.79
CA VAL A 11 -44.26 -24.11 -29.19
C VAL A 11 -44.15 -22.57 -29.32
N LEU A 12 -42.98 -21.91 -29.42
CA LEU A 12 -41.75 -22.23 -30.18
C LEU A 12 -40.47 -21.70 -29.50
N LEU A 13 -39.51 -22.60 -29.32
CA LEU A 13 -38.09 -22.29 -29.48
C LEU A 13 -37.85 -21.89 -30.94
N THR A 14 -37.47 -20.63 -31.18
CA THR A 14 -36.62 -20.28 -32.31
C THR A 14 -35.39 -19.59 -31.78
N SER A 15 -34.33 -20.40 -31.68
CA SER A 15 -32.95 -20.00 -31.60
C SER A 15 -32.63 -19.03 -32.74
N GLY A 16 -32.48 -17.75 -32.39
CA GLY A 16 -31.78 -16.77 -33.21
C GLY A 16 -30.28 -16.89 -32.98
N VAL A 17 -29.67 -18.00 -33.39
CA VAL A 17 -28.22 -18.09 -33.61
C VAL A 17 -27.99 -17.80 -35.09
N ASN A 18 -27.50 -16.60 -35.39
CA ASN A 18 -26.69 -16.21 -36.56
C ASN A 18 -26.75 -14.69 -36.69
N ALA A 19 -25.69 -13.93 -36.92
CA ALA A 19 -24.29 -14.26 -37.07
C ALA A 19 -23.54 -12.92 -36.95
N GLN A 20 -22.61 -12.80 -36.02
CA GLN A 20 -21.43 -11.96 -36.24
C GLN A 20 -20.23 -12.89 -36.43
N TYR A 21 -20.29 -13.67 -37.52
CA TYR A 21 -19.09 -14.17 -38.16
C TYR A 21 -18.45 -12.98 -38.87
N GLY A 22 -17.24 -12.60 -38.46
CA GLY A 22 -16.45 -11.61 -39.21
C GLY A 22 -15.79 -10.52 -38.38
N LYS A 23 -15.41 -10.77 -37.12
CA LYS A 23 -14.17 -10.17 -36.63
C LYS A 23 -13.29 -11.33 -36.19
N SER A 24 -12.14 -11.49 -36.85
CA SER A 24 -10.99 -12.09 -36.21
C SER A 24 -10.89 -11.56 -34.78
N PRO A 25 -10.40 -12.33 -33.80
CA PRO A 25 -9.96 -11.73 -32.56
C PRO A 25 -8.88 -10.72 -32.97
N LYS A 26 -9.28 -9.46 -33.16
CA LYS A 26 -8.36 -8.35 -33.02
C LYS A 26 -7.84 -8.58 -31.63
N ASP A 27 -6.55 -8.90 -31.57
CA ASP A 27 -5.68 -8.69 -30.45
C ASP A 27 -6.36 -7.70 -29.50
N GLN A 28 -6.98 -8.20 -28.44
CA GLN A 28 -7.71 -7.36 -27.49
C GLN A 28 -6.63 -6.62 -26.72
N GLY A 29 -6.09 -5.59 -27.36
CA GLY A 29 -5.06 -4.74 -26.78
C GLY A 29 -5.56 -4.19 -25.47
N PHE A 30 -4.65 -4.09 -24.51
CA PHE A 30 -4.91 -3.41 -23.26
C PHE A 30 -5.05 -1.91 -23.55
N GLU A 31 -6.24 -1.36 -23.31
CA GLU A 31 -6.50 0.07 -23.41
C GLU A 31 -6.86 0.62 -22.03
N LEU A 32 -6.19 1.69 -21.63
CA LEU A 32 -6.44 2.35 -20.36
C LEU A 32 -7.79 3.09 -20.41
N ALA A 33 -8.74 2.69 -19.55
CA ALA A 33 -10.03 3.35 -19.43
C ALA A 33 -9.90 4.86 -19.18
N PRO A 34 -10.76 5.73 -19.74
CA PRO A 34 -10.72 7.17 -19.46
C PRO A 34 -10.81 7.51 -17.96
N ILE A 35 -10.21 8.64 -17.55
CA ILE A 35 -10.32 9.16 -16.18
C ILE A 35 -11.23 10.39 -16.20
N ALA A 36 -12.34 10.32 -15.48
CA ALA A 36 -13.17 11.49 -15.21
C ALA A 36 -12.50 12.38 -14.15
N THR A 37 -12.82 13.67 -14.15
CA THR A 37 -12.38 14.60 -13.09
C THR A 37 -13.58 14.98 -12.23
N PRO A 38 -13.48 14.92 -10.90
CA PRO A 38 -14.57 15.34 -10.04
C PRO A 38 -14.78 16.86 -10.08
N ALA A 39 -15.99 17.31 -9.75
CA ALA A 39 -16.29 18.74 -9.59
C ALA A 39 -17.30 18.97 -8.45
N LEU A 40 -17.24 20.14 -7.80
CA LEU A 40 -18.03 20.45 -6.59
C LEU A 40 -19.54 20.21 -6.77
N ASP A 41 -20.11 20.64 -7.90
CA ASP A 41 -21.56 20.56 -8.17
C ASP A 41 -21.91 19.47 -9.21
N SER A 42 -21.04 18.47 -9.38
CA SER A 42 -21.26 17.41 -10.37
C SER A 42 -22.36 16.45 -9.94
N SER A 43 -23.32 16.16 -10.83
CA SER A 43 -24.37 15.17 -10.56
C SER A 43 -23.89 13.72 -10.68
N SER A 44 -22.69 13.48 -11.19
CA SER A 44 -22.15 12.14 -11.44
C SER A 44 -20.83 11.86 -10.75
N PHE A 45 -20.05 12.88 -10.37
CA PHE A 45 -18.79 12.69 -9.67
C PHE A 45 -18.40 13.94 -8.88
N VAL A 46 -18.82 13.97 -7.61
CA VAL A 46 -18.62 15.12 -6.72
C VAL A 46 -17.18 15.17 -6.21
N LEU A 47 -16.60 16.37 -6.19
CA LEU A 47 -15.33 16.63 -5.50
C LEU A 47 -15.58 16.77 -3.99
N VAL A 48 -14.84 16.02 -3.20
CA VAL A 48 -14.82 16.09 -1.73
C VAL A 48 -13.44 16.55 -1.29
N ASP A 49 -13.38 17.42 -0.30
CA ASP A 49 -12.11 17.90 0.26
C ASP A 49 -11.29 16.76 0.86
N ASP A 50 -9.97 16.91 0.83
CA ASP A 50 -9.03 15.94 1.39
C ASP A 50 -9.18 15.86 2.92
N ILE A 51 -9.14 14.64 3.45
CA ILE A 51 -9.36 14.36 4.88
C ILE A 51 -8.09 13.75 5.46
N SER A 52 -7.54 14.35 6.51
CA SER A 52 -6.43 13.75 7.27
C SER A 52 -6.92 12.54 8.08
N CYS A 53 -6.12 11.48 8.14
CA CYS A 53 -6.48 10.31 8.94
C CYS A 53 -6.46 10.62 10.45
N ASP A 54 -7.47 10.12 11.17
CA ASP A 54 -7.48 10.14 12.63
C ASP A 54 -6.32 9.34 13.23
N THR A 55 -5.94 9.69 14.46
CA THR A 55 -4.82 9.06 15.16
C THR A 55 -4.96 7.54 15.28
N SER A 56 -6.18 7.02 15.44
CA SER A 56 -6.46 5.58 15.49
C SER A 56 -6.10 4.86 14.18
N VAL A 57 -6.43 5.46 13.03
CA VAL A 57 -6.09 4.93 11.70
C VAL A 57 -4.59 4.99 11.46
N VAL A 58 -3.95 6.09 11.86
CA VAL A 58 -2.49 6.22 11.78
C VAL A 58 -1.81 5.13 12.62
N MET A 59 -2.23 4.93 13.87
CA MET A 59 -1.68 3.88 14.74
C MET A 59 -1.88 2.49 14.15
N LEU A 60 -3.05 2.19 13.57
CA LEU A 60 -3.32 0.92 12.90
C LEU A 60 -2.31 0.65 11.77
N VAL A 61 -2.02 1.64 10.93
CA VAL A 61 -1.05 1.50 9.83
C VAL A 61 0.37 1.31 10.36
N TYR A 62 0.77 2.03 11.41
CA TYR A 62 2.07 1.83 12.06
C TYR A 62 2.20 0.47 12.75
N GLU A 63 1.13 -0.05 13.33
CA GLU A 63 1.12 -1.39 13.94
C GLU A 63 1.25 -2.47 12.86
N LEU A 64 0.48 -2.36 11.77
CA LEU A 64 0.60 -3.20 10.58
C LEU A 64 2.04 -3.19 10.06
N TYR A 65 2.64 -2.00 9.93
CA TYR A 65 4.04 -1.86 9.52
C TYR A 65 4.99 -2.60 10.47
N THR A 66 4.88 -2.33 11.76
CA THR A 66 5.79 -2.87 12.78
C THR A 66 5.73 -4.39 12.82
N LYS A 67 4.52 -4.96 12.83
CA LYS A 67 4.33 -6.42 12.88
C LYS A 67 4.74 -7.14 11.61
N ASN A 68 4.84 -6.44 10.48
CA ASN A 68 5.20 -7.03 9.18
C ASN A 68 6.48 -6.43 8.62
N THR A 69 7.38 -5.94 9.47
CA THR A 69 8.59 -5.21 9.07
C THR A 69 9.36 -5.94 7.96
N MET A 70 9.55 -7.26 8.08
CA MET A 70 10.27 -8.03 7.06
C MET A 70 9.57 -8.09 5.70
N VAL A 71 8.23 -8.15 5.69
CA VAL A 71 7.43 -8.12 4.44
C VAL A 71 7.53 -6.73 3.81
N PHE A 72 7.45 -5.67 4.61
CA PHE A 72 7.65 -4.30 4.14
C PHE A 72 9.06 -4.08 3.56
N GLN A 73 10.11 -4.54 4.23
CA GLN A 73 11.47 -4.44 3.71
C GLN A 73 11.66 -5.25 2.42
N THR A 74 11.03 -6.42 2.33
CA THR A 74 11.03 -7.23 1.10
C THR A 74 10.34 -6.48 -0.03
N CYS A 75 9.17 -5.89 0.21
CA CYS A 75 8.50 -5.05 -0.78
C CYS A 75 9.35 -3.85 -1.21
N VAL A 76 9.99 -3.14 -0.27
CA VAL A 76 10.87 -2.02 -0.61
C VAL A 76 12.04 -2.47 -1.47
N SER A 77 12.64 -3.62 -1.16
CA SER A 77 13.74 -4.19 -1.92
C SER A 77 13.32 -4.64 -3.32
N GLU A 78 12.18 -5.32 -3.46
CA GLU A 78 11.71 -5.85 -4.75
C GLU A 78 11.11 -4.77 -5.64
N GLY A 79 10.36 -3.84 -5.05
CA GLY A 79 9.74 -2.70 -5.74
C GLY A 79 10.67 -1.50 -5.94
N ASN A 80 11.89 -1.55 -5.39
CA ASN A 80 12.86 -0.45 -5.38
C ASN A 80 12.27 0.89 -4.92
N TYR A 81 11.25 0.86 -4.05
CA TYR A 81 10.51 2.05 -3.65
C TYR A 81 9.89 1.87 -2.26
N ARG A 82 9.91 2.93 -1.46
CA ARG A 82 9.31 2.97 -0.13
C ARG A 82 8.02 3.78 -0.14
N ILE A 83 6.89 3.08 -0.17
CA ILE A 83 5.57 3.70 -0.07
C ILE A 83 5.21 4.12 1.36
N PHE A 84 5.70 3.39 2.36
CA PHE A 84 5.47 3.71 3.76
C PHE A 84 6.73 3.53 4.61
N PRO A 85 7.06 4.51 5.49
CA PRO A 85 6.53 5.87 5.50
C PRO A 85 6.79 6.59 4.16
N PHE A 86 5.81 7.36 3.69
CA PHE A 86 5.91 8.08 2.41
C PHE A 86 7.08 9.06 2.46
N SER A 87 7.92 9.03 1.43
CA SER A 87 9.15 9.82 1.37
C SER A 87 8.97 11.21 0.76
N GLY A 88 7.76 11.55 0.31
CA GLY A 88 7.48 12.79 -0.45
C GLY A 88 7.77 12.67 -1.95
N THR A 89 8.35 11.55 -2.41
CA THR A 89 8.63 11.31 -3.84
C THR A 89 7.73 10.19 -4.35
N HIS A 90 7.07 10.40 -5.49
CA HIS A 90 6.23 9.39 -6.14
C HIS A 90 7.04 8.35 -6.94
N PRO A 91 6.52 7.13 -7.15
CA PRO A 91 7.26 6.08 -7.84
C PRO A 91 7.38 6.33 -9.35
N THR A 92 8.49 5.90 -9.94
CA THR A 92 8.69 5.82 -11.38
C THR A 92 7.82 4.71 -12.00
N THR A 93 7.61 4.74 -13.33
CA THR A 93 6.94 3.66 -14.09
C THR A 93 7.52 2.28 -13.78
N GLU A 94 8.85 2.17 -13.70
CA GLU A 94 9.54 0.92 -13.39
C GLU A 94 9.26 0.45 -11.96
N GLN A 95 9.31 1.36 -10.98
CA GLN A 95 8.97 1.07 -9.59
C GLN A 95 7.50 0.66 -9.44
N ILE A 96 6.58 1.28 -10.18
CA ILE A 96 5.16 0.88 -10.21
C ILE A 96 5.03 -0.56 -10.71
N GLY A 97 5.68 -0.89 -11.82
CA GLY A 97 5.63 -2.24 -12.39
C GLY A 97 6.25 -3.30 -11.48
N THR A 98 7.39 -3.00 -10.84
CA THR A 98 8.06 -3.93 -9.92
C THR A 98 7.27 -4.11 -8.62
N MET A 99 6.73 -3.05 -8.03
CA MET A 99 5.82 -3.16 -6.88
C MET A 99 4.55 -3.95 -7.21
N ALA A 100 3.94 -3.72 -8.37
CA ALA A 100 2.72 -4.40 -8.78
C ALA A 100 2.94 -5.90 -9.06
N LYS A 101 4.17 -6.32 -9.39
CA LYS A 101 4.57 -7.72 -9.58
C LYS A 101 5.10 -8.39 -8.31
N SER A 102 5.68 -7.62 -7.39
CA SER A 102 6.24 -8.11 -6.13
C SER A 102 5.17 -8.75 -5.26
N LEU A 103 5.41 -10.00 -4.87
CA LEU A 103 4.49 -10.73 -4.01
C LEU A 103 4.36 -10.07 -2.63
N ALA A 104 5.49 -9.63 -2.06
CA ALA A 104 5.53 -8.92 -0.79
C ALA A 104 4.74 -7.60 -0.86
N CYS A 105 4.93 -6.81 -1.92
CA CYS A 105 4.18 -5.57 -2.09
C CYS A 105 2.68 -5.82 -2.24
N ARG A 106 2.28 -6.78 -3.07
CA ARG A 106 0.88 -7.16 -3.22
C ARG A 106 0.26 -7.63 -1.90
N ALA A 107 1.01 -8.38 -1.09
CA ALA A 107 0.55 -8.82 0.24
C ALA A 107 0.33 -7.63 1.19
N ILE A 108 1.26 -6.67 1.23
CA ILE A 108 1.10 -5.43 2.01
C ILE A 108 -0.10 -4.61 1.52
N PHE A 109 -0.25 -4.36 0.23
CA PHE A 109 -1.38 -3.58 -0.27
C PHE A 109 -2.71 -4.31 -0.08
N SER A 110 -2.73 -5.63 -0.20
CA SER A 110 -3.90 -6.45 0.13
C SER A 110 -4.25 -6.31 1.61
N SER A 111 -3.26 -6.25 2.50
CA SER A 111 -3.52 -6.05 3.93
C SER A 111 -4.12 -4.68 4.25
N ILE A 112 -3.72 -3.62 3.53
CA ILE A 112 -4.35 -2.29 3.65
C ILE A 112 -5.83 -2.35 3.24
N LEU A 113 -6.13 -3.03 2.13
CA LEU A 113 -7.50 -3.27 1.68
C LEU A 113 -8.32 -4.10 2.69
N LEU A 114 -7.73 -5.18 3.23
CA LEU A 114 -8.39 -6.10 4.17
C LEU A 114 -8.58 -5.49 5.56
N ALA A 115 -7.69 -4.59 5.99
CA ALA A 115 -7.82 -3.84 7.23
C ALA A 115 -8.99 -2.85 7.22
N GLY A 116 -9.58 -2.57 6.05
CA GLY A 116 -10.72 -1.67 5.93
C GLY A 116 -10.38 -0.22 6.27
N ILE A 117 -9.14 0.20 5.99
CA ILE A 117 -8.70 1.58 6.23
C ILE A 117 -9.61 2.53 5.45
N PRO A 118 -10.19 3.57 6.08
CA PRO A 118 -11.00 4.56 5.37
C PRO A 118 -10.13 5.37 4.39
N GLU A 119 -10.74 6.02 3.42
CA GLU A 119 -10.00 6.97 2.59
C GLU A 119 -9.69 8.22 3.41
N CYS A 120 -8.41 8.48 3.60
CA CYS A 120 -7.86 9.63 4.28
C CYS A 120 -6.35 9.71 4.00
N GLU A 121 -5.74 10.85 4.31
CA GLU A 121 -4.32 11.10 4.07
C GLU A 121 -3.48 10.86 5.33
N ILE A 122 -2.43 10.06 5.18
CA ILE A 122 -1.37 9.90 6.17
C ILE A 122 -0.15 10.65 5.64
N SER A 123 0.22 11.76 6.28
CA SER A 123 1.32 12.63 5.81
C SER A 123 1.14 13.07 4.35
N ASN A 124 -0.06 13.56 4.01
CA ASN A 124 -0.47 13.98 2.66
C ASN A 124 -0.36 12.89 1.59
N PHE A 125 -0.59 11.63 1.99
CA PHE A 125 -0.57 10.48 1.07
C PHE A 125 -1.84 9.64 1.24
N PRO A 126 -2.63 9.43 0.15
CA PRO A 126 -3.85 8.63 0.19
C PRO A 126 -3.51 7.14 0.17
N MET A 127 -3.14 6.59 1.33
CA MET A 127 -2.60 5.24 1.47
C MET A 127 -3.54 4.16 0.90
N ARG A 128 -4.84 4.29 1.15
CA ARG A 128 -5.85 3.37 0.66
C ARG A 128 -5.91 3.41 -0.87
N ALA A 129 -6.10 4.59 -1.47
CA ALA A 129 -6.15 4.73 -2.91
C ALA A 129 -4.86 4.22 -3.58
N ALA A 130 -3.69 4.51 -3.02
CA ALA A 130 -2.42 4.04 -3.54
C ALA A 130 -2.30 2.50 -3.53
N ALA A 131 -2.70 1.86 -2.42
CA ALA A 131 -2.75 0.41 -2.30
C ALA A 131 -3.72 -0.20 -3.33
N GLU A 132 -4.93 0.35 -3.42
CA GLU A 132 -5.95 -0.10 -4.36
C GLU A 132 -5.50 0.06 -5.82
N THR A 133 -4.85 1.17 -6.18
CA THR A 133 -4.28 1.39 -7.53
C THR A 133 -3.18 0.37 -7.85
N LEU A 134 -2.25 0.11 -6.93
CA LEU A 134 -1.19 -0.88 -7.16
C LEU A 134 -1.75 -2.30 -7.29
N LEU A 135 -2.75 -2.65 -6.50
CA LEU A 135 -3.45 -3.93 -6.61
C LEU A 135 -4.19 -4.07 -7.94
N LYS A 136 -4.89 -3.02 -8.38
CA LYS A 136 -5.56 -2.98 -9.68
C LYS A 136 -4.57 -3.26 -10.81
N ILE A 137 -3.43 -2.55 -10.80
CA ILE A 137 -2.36 -2.72 -11.79
C ILE A 137 -1.77 -4.13 -11.72
N GLY A 138 -1.56 -4.68 -10.52
CA GLY A 138 -1.06 -6.05 -10.36
C GLY A 138 -1.98 -7.10 -11.00
N VAL A 139 -3.29 -6.94 -10.86
CA VAL A 139 -4.26 -7.82 -11.53
C VAL A 139 -4.27 -7.61 -13.05
N ASP A 140 -4.13 -6.37 -13.53
CA ASP A 140 -4.02 -6.11 -14.98
C ASP A 140 -2.76 -6.77 -15.57
N ILE A 141 -1.62 -6.67 -14.86
CA ILE A 141 -0.37 -7.35 -15.25
C ILE A 141 -0.57 -8.86 -15.33
N ASP A 142 -1.24 -9.47 -14.35
CA ASP A 142 -1.51 -10.91 -14.36
C ASP A 142 -2.42 -11.32 -15.55
N LYS A 143 -3.39 -10.47 -15.90
CA LYS A 143 -4.32 -10.71 -17.03
C LYS A 143 -3.66 -10.47 -18.40
N TYR A 144 -2.72 -9.54 -18.48
CA TYR A 144 -2.10 -9.07 -19.71
C TYR A 144 -0.56 -8.99 -19.58
N PRO A 145 0.13 -10.12 -19.30
CA PRO A 145 1.55 -10.11 -18.89
C PRO A 145 2.52 -9.59 -19.96
N ASP A 146 2.15 -9.72 -21.23
CA ASP A 146 2.99 -9.40 -22.40
C ASP A 146 2.49 -8.18 -23.18
N THR A 147 1.52 -7.43 -22.64
CA THR A 147 0.93 -6.27 -23.33
C THR A 147 1.60 -4.97 -22.92
N GLU A 148 2.03 -4.18 -23.91
CA GLU A 148 2.58 -2.84 -23.66
C GLU A 148 1.51 -1.92 -23.06
N GLY A 149 1.93 -1.01 -22.17
CA GLY A 149 1.03 -0.03 -21.55
C GLY A 149 0.24 -0.52 -20.35
N VAL A 150 0.33 -1.81 -20.00
CA VAL A 150 -0.30 -2.38 -18.79
C VAL A 150 0.26 -1.77 -17.52
N VAL A 151 1.57 -1.54 -17.48
CA VAL A 151 2.19 -0.71 -16.45
C VAL A 151 2.02 0.76 -16.89
N PRO A 152 1.21 1.56 -16.18
CA PRO A 152 0.97 2.95 -16.56
C PRO A 152 2.22 3.81 -16.33
N SER A 153 2.31 4.94 -17.04
CA SER A 153 3.30 5.96 -16.72
C SER A 153 3.11 6.51 -15.30
N THR A 154 4.16 7.06 -14.67
CA THR A 154 4.02 7.72 -13.35
C THR A 154 2.89 8.73 -13.30
N MET A 155 2.78 9.61 -14.32
CA MET A 155 1.70 10.60 -14.38
C MET A 155 0.32 9.92 -14.38
N ARG A 156 0.18 8.86 -15.18
CA ARG A 156 -1.08 8.12 -15.26
C ARG A 156 -1.41 7.38 -13.97
N PHE A 157 -0.41 6.80 -13.32
CA PHE A 157 -0.56 6.18 -12.00
C PHE A 157 -1.08 7.19 -10.98
N LEU A 158 -0.52 8.40 -10.93
CA LEU A 158 -0.98 9.45 -10.01
C LEU A 158 -2.41 9.88 -10.32
N GLN A 159 -2.78 10.05 -11.59
CA GLN A 159 -4.16 10.33 -11.97
C GLN A 159 -5.12 9.23 -11.51
N MET A 160 -4.73 7.96 -11.68
CA MET A 160 -5.53 6.81 -11.23
C MET A 160 -5.67 6.77 -9.70
N MET A 161 -4.60 7.07 -8.97
CA MET A 161 -4.59 7.13 -7.51
C MET A 161 -5.47 8.26 -6.99
N HIS A 162 -5.34 9.48 -7.53
CA HIS A 162 -6.18 10.62 -7.13
C HIS A 162 -7.64 10.39 -7.49
N TRP A 163 -7.93 9.90 -8.71
CA TRP A 163 -9.29 9.51 -9.09
C TRP A 163 -9.86 8.48 -8.11
N ARG A 164 -9.07 7.49 -7.69
CA ARG A 164 -9.53 6.45 -6.76
C ARG A 164 -9.80 7.01 -5.37
N ARG A 165 -8.94 7.91 -4.87
CA ARG A 165 -9.16 8.67 -3.63
C ARG A 165 -10.48 9.43 -3.70
N ASP A 166 -10.70 10.19 -4.76
CA ASP A 166 -11.90 11.03 -4.91
C ASP A 166 -13.17 10.19 -4.96
N VAL A 167 -13.13 9.04 -5.66
CA VAL A 167 -14.22 8.05 -5.65
C VAL A 167 -14.46 7.53 -4.24
N ASN A 168 -13.42 7.10 -3.53
CA ASN A 168 -13.56 6.55 -2.18
C ASN A 168 -14.13 7.57 -1.18
N LEU A 169 -13.71 8.84 -1.27
CA LEU A 169 -14.25 9.93 -0.45
C LEU A 169 -15.73 10.16 -0.76
N ALA A 170 -16.10 10.37 -2.03
CA ALA A 170 -17.50 10.58 -2.42
C ALA A 170 -18.40 9.42 -1.95
N GLN A 171 -17.93 8.18 -2.11
CA GLN A 171 -18.64 6.99 -1.63
C GLN A 171 -18.82 6.97 -0.11
N ALA A 172 -17.80 7.33 0.66
CA ALA A 172 -17.87 7.37 2.11
C ALA A 172 -18.93 8.36 2.64
N PHE A 173 -19.21 9.43 1.89
CA PHE A 173 -20.25 10.42 2.21
C PHE A 173 -21.60 10.15 1.55
N GLY A 174 -21.75 9.05 0.79
CA GLY A 174 -22.98 8.76 0.04
C GLY A 174 -23.27 9.77 -1.07
N LEU A 175 -22.24 10.42 -1.60
CA LEU A 175 -22.34 11.38 -2.70
C LEU A 175 -22.16 10.68 -4.06
N PRO A 176 -22.65 11.29 -5.17
CA PRO A 176 -22.38 10.79 -6.50
C PRO A 176 -20.87 10.63 -6.75
N CYS A 177 -20.48 9.45 -7.20
CA CYS A 177 -19.12 9.11 -7.60
C CYS A 177 -19.16 8.51 -9.01
N ASP A 178 -18.00 8.36 -9.64
CA ASP A 178 -17.84 7.84 -11.00
C ASP A 178 -18.17 6.34 -11.15
N SER A 179 -19.22 5.83 -10.49
CA SER A 179 -19.58 4.41 -10.37
C SER A 179 -19.96 3.75 -11.70
N GLU A 180 -20.40 4.54 -12.67
CA GLU A 180 -20.83 4.06 -13.99
C GLU A 180 -19.67 3.99 -15.00
N SER A 181 -18.46 4.41 -14.63
CA SER A 181 -17.33 4.40 -15.56
C SER A 181 -16.71 3.02 -15.71
N GLN A 182 -16.09 2.81 -16.88
CA GLN A 182 -15.29 1.62 -17.14
C GLN A 182 -14.18 1.45 -16.10
N LEU A 183 -13.51 2.55 -15.73
CA LEU A 183 -12.42 2.51 -14.75
C LEU A 183 -12.93 2.03 -13.38
N TYR A 184 -14.11 2.48 -12.96
CA TYR A 184 -14.74 1.99 -11.73
C TYR A 184 -15.07 0.51 -11.77
N ALA A 185 -15.62 0.02 -12.88
CA ALA A 185 -15.87 -1.41 -13.06
C ALA A 185 -14.58 -2.24 -13.01
N GLU A 186 -13.50 -1.77 -13.65
CA GLU A 186 -12.18 -2.42 -13.61
C GLU A 186 -11.60 -2.48 -12.19
N TYR A 187 -11.60 -1.35 -11.47
CA TYR A 187 -11.16 -1.32 -10.07
C TYR A 187 -11.98 -2.26 -9.21
N SER A 188 -13.31 -2.19 -9.31
CA SER A 188 -14.22 -3.03 -8.52
C SER A 188 -13.97 -4.52 -8.76
N SER A 189 -13.85 -4.94 -10.02
CA SER A 189 -13.58 -6.33 -10.39
C SER A 189 -12.20 -6.81 -9.92
N ASN A 190 -11.15 -6.00 -10.13
CA ASN A 190 -9.79 -6.37 -9.77
C ASN A 190 -9.59 -6.41 -8.25
N LEU A 191 -10.10 -5.42 -7.51
CA LEU A 191 -10.03 -5.42 -6.05
C LEU A 191 -10.86 -6.55 -5.44
N TYR A 192 -12.03 -6.86 -6.01
CA TYR A 192 -12.80 -8.05 -5.61
C TYR A 192 -12.00 -9.33 -5.81
N THR A 193 -11.32 -9.47 -6.95
CA THR A 193 -10.45 -10.62 -7.24
C THR A 193 -9.35 -10.76 -6.18
N VAL A 194 -8.67 -9.65 -5.83
CA VAL A 194 -7.64 -9.65 -4.78
C VAL A 194 -8.22 -10.05 -3.43
N ALA A 195 -9.38 -9.50 -3.05
CA ALA A 195 -9.99 -9.75 -1.75
C ALA A 195 -10.55 -11.18 -1.61
N THR A 196 -10.83 -11.87 -2.72
CA THR A 196 -11.55 -13.17 -2.72
C THR A 196 -10.77 -14.35 -3.27
N ASN A 197 -9.58 -14.13 -3.88
CA ASN A 197 -8.75 -15.23 -4.37
C ASN A 197 -8.22 -16.15 -3.25
N GLY A 198 -8.30 -15.71 -2.00
CA GLY A 198 -7.90 -16.47 -0.82
C GLY A 198 -6.39 -16.70 -0.72
N LEU A 199 -5.54 -15.93 -1.39
CA LEU A 199 -4.09 -16.12 -1.36
C LEU A 199 -3.40 -15.30 -0.27
N VAL A 200 -3.96 -14.13 0.08
CA VAL A 200 -3.48 -13.29 1.17
C VAL A 200 -4.53 -13.27 2.27
N ARG A 201 -4.09 -13.30 3.53
CA ARG A 201 -4.93 -12.97 4.67
C ARG A 201 -4.23 -11.98 5.60
N LEU A 202 -5.05 -11.20 6.29
CA LEU A 202 -4.65 -10.40 7.43
C LEU A 202 -5.24 -11.05 8.68
N THR A 203 -4.40 -11.47 9.63
CA THR A 203 -4.86 -12.04 10.89
C THR A 203 -5.46 -10.96 11.80
N THR A 204 -6.16 -11.36 12.85
CA THR A 204 -6.66 -10.43 13.90
C THR A 204 -5.52 -9.68 14.60
N ASP A 205 -4.33 -10.28 14.65
CA ASP A 205 -3.13 -9.66 15.19
C ASP A 205 -2.40 -8.80 14.17
N LEU A 206 -3.01 -8.50 13.02
CA LEU A 206 -2.43 -7.71 11.92
C LEU A 206 -1.19 -8.33 11.28
N LEU A 207 -1.02 -9.65 11.34
CA LEU A 207 0.02 -10.34 10.58
C LEU A 207 -0.46 -10.61 9.15
N VAL A 208 0.39 -10.27 8.18
CA VAL A 208 0.19 -10.54 6.77
C VAL A 208 0.81 -11.89 6.45
N GLU A 209 -0.01 -12.77 5.90
CA GLU A 209 0.40 -14.10 5.51
C GLU A 209 -0.08 -14.41 4.09
N TYR A 210 0.69 -15.24 3.40
CA TYR A 210 0.42 -15.67 2.04
C TYR A 210 0.43 -17.18 1.93
N ARG A 211 -0.29 -17.69 0.94
CA ARG A 211 -0.15 -19.06 0.44
C ARG A 211 -0.16 -19.08 -1.07
N SER A 212 0.66 -19.94 -1.66
CA SER A 212 0.80 -20.09 -3.11
C SER A 212 -0.41 -20.75 -3.80
N THR A 213 -1.23 -21.50 -3.06
CA THR A 213 -2.42 -22.19 -3.57
C THR A 213 -3.55 -22.15 -2.54
N ILE A 214 -4.79 -22.33 -2.99
CA ILE A 214 -5.98 -22.34 -2.12
C ILE A 214 -6.00 -23.47 -1.07
N ASP A 215 -5.21 -24.51 -1.28
CA ASP A 215 -5.05 -25.63 -0.34
C ASP A 215 -3.74 -25.54 0.46
N GLY A 216 -2.90 -24.55 0.16
CA GLY A 216 -1.63 -24.31 0.82
C GLY A 216 -1.78 -23.75 2.24
N SER A 217 -0.72 -23.90 3.03
CA SER A 217 -0.62 -23.28 4.36
C SER A 217 -0.21 -21.81 4.24
N PHE A 218 -0.84 -20.97 5.06
CA PHE A 218 -0.46 -19.57 5.22
C PHE A 218 0.87 -19.45 5.96
N SER A 219 1.71 -18.56 5.48
CA SER A 219 3.05 -18.31 6.02
C SER A 219 3.51 -16.91 5.62
N GLN A 220 4.29 -16.28 6.49
CA GLN A 220 4.97 -15.01 6.18
C GLN A 220 6.30 -15.26 5.46
N GLU A 221 6.91 -16.43 5.67
CA GLU A 221 8.16 -16.86 5.03
C GLU A 221 8.07 -16.90 3.50
N GLN A 222 6.88 -17.14 2.94
CA GLN A 222 6.66 -17.11 1.48
C GLN A 222 6.71 -15.70 0.87
N ILE A 223 6.61 -14.66 1.68
CA ILE A 223 6.56 -13.25 1.27
C ILE A 223 7.65 -12.41 1.93
N THR A 224 8.67 -13.06 2.46
CA THR A 224 9.85 -12.40 3.04
C THR A 224 11.11 -12.92 2.38
N THR A 225 12.02 -12.01 2.10
CA THR A 225 13.39 -12.36 1.72
C THR A 225 14.30 -12.08 2.92
N LEU A 226 15.03 -13.08 3.37
CA LEU A 226 16.04 -12.89 4.41
C LEU A 226 17.16 -12.00 3.85
N PRO A 227 17.61 -10.96 4.60
CA PRO A 227 18.74 -10.16 4.18
C PRO A 227 19.95 -11.08 4.04
N ASN A 228 20.69 -10.91 2.95
CA ASN A 228 21.88 -11.69 2.66
C ASN A 228 22.97 -11.27 3.68
N ILE A 229 23.05 -11.95 4.82
CA ILE A 229 24.08 -11.66 5.83
C ILE A 229 25.41 -12.16 5.26
N PRO A 230 26.40 -11.29 5.01
CA PRO A 230 27.73 -11.76 4.65
C PRO A 230 28.21 -12.65 5.80
N ILE A 231 28.45 -13.93 5.51
CA ILE A 231 29.08 -14.85 6.47
C ILE A 231 30.39 -14.19 6.86
N LEU A 232 30.47 -13.64 8.07
CA LEU A 232 31.73 -13.29 8.70
C LEU A 232 32.49 -14.60 8.84
N ARG A 233 33.35 -14.88 7.87
CA ARG A 233 34.25 -16.01 7.84
C ARG A 233 35.06 -15.90 9.13
N ARG A 234 34.72 -16.73 10.12
CA ARG A 234 35.43 -16.88 11.38
C ARG A 234 36.87 -17.22 11.03
N SER A 235 37.73 -16.21 10.97
CA SER A 235 39.18 -16.40 10.96
C SER A 235 39.50 -17.24 12.18
N LYS A 236 40.17 -18.37 11.94
CA LYS A 236 40.63 -19.29 12.99
C LYS A 236 41.30 -18.47 14.09
N ILE A 237 40.65 -18.39 15.24
CA ILE A 237 41.34 -18.02 16.48
C ILE A 237 42.32 -19.16 16.71
N GLN A 238 43.60 -18.85 16.49
CA GLN A 238 44.69 -19.74 16.79
C GLN A 238 44.75 -19.83 18.32
N THR A 239 44.42 -21.00 18.84
CA THR A 239 44.62 -21.37 20.24
C THR A 239 46.10 -21.18 20.58
N VAL A 240 46.40 -20.13 21.33
CA VAL A 240 47.63 -20.04 22.11
C VAL A 240 47.24 -20.38 23.54
N THR A 241 47.61 -21.58 23.95
CA THR A 241 47.63 -22.01 25.33
C THR A 241 48.79 -21.33 26.05
N GLU A 242 48.62 -21.13 27.36
CA GLU A 242 49.63 -21.05 28.42
C GLU A 242 50.06 -19.69 29.03
N ILE A 243 49.67 -19.59 30.33
CA ILE A 243 50.40 -19.15 31.54
C ILE A 243 50.15 -17.71 32.06
N GLU A 244 49.48 -17.66 33.22
CA GLU A 244 49.70 -16.87 34.47
C GLU A 244 50.55 -15.58 34.40
N GLN A 245 50.32 -14.46 35.12
CA GLN A 245 49.38 -13.95 36.15
C GLN A 245 49.80 -12.45 36.38
N PRO A 246 49.45 -11.80 37.51
CA PRO A 246 48.55 -10.65 37.64
C PRO A 246 49.18 -9.25 37.41
N CYS A 247 48.32 -8.26 37.17
CA CYS A 247 48.70 -6.83 37.22
C CYS A 247 48.69 -6.34 38.67
N ASP A 248 49.83 -5.82 39.14
CA ASP A 248 49.90 -4.93 40.29
C ASP A 248 50.49 -3.56 39.89
N THR A 249 49.82 -2.55 40.43
CA THR A 249 50.09 -1.12 40.47
C THR A 249 51.51 -0.73 40.91
N SER A 250 52.08 0.34 40.31
CA SER A 250 52.46 1.59 40.98
C SER A 250 53.55 2.40 40.24
N ALA A 251 53.19 3.64 39.90
CA ALA A 251 53.95 4.88 40.10
C ALA A 251 55.44 5.02 39.68
N SER A 252 55.65 6.00 38.79
CA SER A 252 56.36 7.27 39.07
C SER A 252 57.58 7.63 38.17
N LYS A 253 57.50 8.88 37.68
CA LYS A 253 58.55 9.92 37.54
C LYS A 253 59.43 10.01 36.28
N GLY A 254 59.50 11.26 35.79
CA GLY A 254 60.70 11.89 35.21
C GLY A 254 60.61 12.10 33.69
N ALA A 255 60.07 13.22 33.19
CA ALA A 255 60.72 14.53 33.01
C ALA A 255 61.60 14.65 31.74
N SER A 256 61.06 15.41 30.77
CA SER A 256 61.69 16.44 29.92
C SER A 256 62.99 16.16 29.13
N SER A 257 62.98 16.40 27.81
CA SER A 257 63.48 17.66 27.20
C SER A 257 63.56 17.63 25.66
N SER A 258 63.13 18.76 25.06
CA SER A 258 63.58 19.48 23.84
C SER A 258 63.96 18.69 22.56
N SER A 259 63.54 19.11 21.36
CA SER A 259 64.03 20.34 20.71
C SER A 259 63.11 20.80 19.56
N ASN A 260 63.01 22.13 19.41
CA ASN A 260 62.34 22.85 18.33
C ASN A 260 63.28 23.08 17.13
N ASP A 261 62.70 23.25 15.94
CA ASP A 261 63.01 24.29 14.94
C ASP A 261 61.77 24.34 14.01
N GLY A 262 61.03 25.44 13.83
CA GLY A 262 61.46 26.78 13.42
C GLY A 262 61.56 26.78 11.88
N VAL A 263 60.78 27.51 11.07
CA VAL A 263 60.64 28.97 11.04
C VAL A 263 59.72 29.38 9.86
N VAL A 264 58.77 30.29 10.14
CA VAL A 264 58.33 31.52 9.40
C VAL A 264 57.81 31.36 7.96
N GLY A 265 56.72 31.98 7.49
CA GLY A 265 55.81 33.07 7.92
C GLY A 265 55.04 33.49 6.63
N ASN A 266 54.06 34.38 6.54
CA ASN A 266 53.33 35.26 7.44
C ASN A 266 52.18 35.87 6.59
N HIS A 267 51.04 36.17 7.23
CA HIS A 267 50.08 37.27 6.98
C HIS A 267 49.43 37.44 5.56
N VAL A 268 48.14 37.78 5.40
CA VAL A 268 47.44 39.00 5.84
C VAL A 268 45.90 38.83 5.74
N GLU A 269 45.21 39.33 6.79
CA GLU A 269 43.85 39.94 6.97
C GLU A 269 42.65 39.56 6.08
N SER A 270 41.47 39.22 6.62
CA SER A 270 40.56 39.86 7.62
C SER A 270 39.77 41.07 7.12
N ASN A 271 38.45 40.91 7.03
CA ASN A 271 37.38 41.77 7.59
C ASN A 271 36.03 41.33 7.00
N ALA A 272 34.85 41.50 7.59
CA ALA A 272 34.29 41.63 8.94
C ALA A 272 32.82 42.07 8.72
N ASP A 273 31.99 41.93 9.76
CA ASP A 273 30.57 42.33 9.91
C ASP A 273 29.53 41.41 9.26
N GLY A 274 28.56 40.83 9.98
CA GLY A 274 27.71 41.32 11.10
C GLY A 274 26.27 41.30 10.57
N GLN A 275 25.19 40.86 11.22
CA GLN A 275 24.82 40.64 12.61
C GLN A 275 23.65 39.64 12.69
N GLN A 276 23.59 39.05 13.88
CA GLN A 276 22.54 38.32 14.59
C GLN A 276 21.08 38.76 14.35
N HIS A 277 20.17 37.77 14.38
CA HIS A 277 18.96 37.84 15.22
C HIS A 277 18.55 36.44 15.69
N ALA A 278 18.53 36.27 17.01
CA ALA A 278 18.01 35.11 17.72
C ALA A 278 16.73 35.51 18.49
N LYS A 279 15.72 34.62 18.48
CA LYS A 279 14.60 34.50 19.43
C LYS A 279 13.76 33.31 18.97
N SER A 280 13.25 32.40 19.78
CA SER A 280 13.52 31.88 21.12
C SER A 280 12.63 30.64 21.20
N ALA A 281 13.17 29.52 21.66
CA ALA A 281 12.41 28.32 21.94
C ALA A 281 11.40 28.56 23.07
N GLN A 282 10.22 27.94 22.97
CA GLN A 282 9.41 27.65 24.14
C GLN A 282 8.87 26.22 23.99
N ALA A 283 9.41 25.35 24.84
CA ALA A 283 8.88 24.05 25.14
C ALA A 283 7.74 24.23 26.14
N GLU A 284 6.58 23.64 25.85
CA GLU A 284 5.59 23.34 26.88
C GLU A 284 5.33 21.84 26.89
N THR A 285 5.83 21.26 27.98
CA THR A 285 5.55 19.92 28.46
C THR A 285 4.24 20.00 29.22
N GLU A 286 3.14 19.50 28.67
CA GLU A 286 1.95 19.21 29.46
C GLU A 286 1.54 17.75 29.26
N ALA A 287 1.80 16.96 30.30
CA ALA A 287 1.18 15.67 30.52
C ALA A 287 -0.31 15.90 30.81
N PHE A 288 -1.19 15.32 30.00
CA PHE A 288 -2.60 15.18 30.32
C PHE A 288 -3.00 13.71 30.26
N THR A 289 -3.02 13.08 31.43
CA THR A 289 -3.77 11.85 31.68
C THR A 289 -5.26 12.15 31.56
N SER A 290 -5.93 11.64 30.53
CA SER A 290 -7.37 11.44 30.57
C SER A 290 -7.72 10.06 30.03
N SER A 291 -8.02 9.16 30.96
CA SER A 291 -8.66 7.88 30.72
C SER A 291 -10.04 8.14 30.08
N ALA A 292 -10.18 7.85 28.80
CA ALA A 292 -11.47 7.78 28.13
C ALA A 292 -11.66 6.36 27.59
N THR A 293 -12.34 5.53 28.37
CA THR A 293 -12.93 4.29 27.89
C THR A 293 -14.04 4.66 26.91
N VAL A 294 -13.78 4.50 25.61
CA VAL A 294 -14.82 4.66 24.57
C VAL A 294 -14.87 3.37 23.76
N THR A 295 -16.01 2.70 23.89
CA THR A 295 -16.42 1.47 23.23
C THR A 295 -16.33 1.60 21.70
N SER A 296 -15.37 0.88 21.11
CA SER A 296 -15.07 0.84 19.67
C SER A 296 -15.92 -0.17 18.88
N ASP A 297 -16.88 -0.84 19.50
CA ASP A 297 -17.65 -1.93 18.87
C ASP A 297 -18.71 -1.45 17.85
N SER A 298 -19.15 -0.19 17.90
CA SER A 298 -20.22 0.31 17.03
C SER A 298 -19.74 0.69 15.62
N ALA A 299 -18.49 1.11 15.46
CA ALA A 299 -17.95 1.51 14.16
C ALA A 299 -17.67 0.30 13.25
N LEU A 300 -17.20 -0.82 13.81
CA LEU A 300 -16.93 -2.06 13.06
C LEU A 300 -18.23 -2.69 12.49
N SER A 301 -19.36 -2.50 13.18
CA SER A 301 -20.67 -3.01 12.78
C SER A 301 -21.24 -2.32 11.53
N ILE A 302 -21.02 -1.01 11.40
CA ILE A 302 -21.62 -0.20 10.32
C ILE A 302 -20.91 -0.50 8.97
N TRP A 303 -19.60 -0.74 9.00
CA TRP A 303 -18.82 -1.11 7.80
C TRP A 303 -19.16 -2.50 7.26
N ASN A 304 -19.49 -3.46 8.14
CA ASN A 304 -19.96 -4.78 7.72
C ASN A 304 -21.38 -4.74 7.12
N GLN A 305 -22.25 -3.85 7.60
CA GLN A 305 -23.59 -3.67 7.02
C GLN A 305 -23.57 -3.06 5.62
N ALA A 306 -22.65 -2.12 5.36
CA ALA A 306 -22.48 -1.54 4.01
C ALA A 306 -22.05 -2.61 2.98
N ARG A 307 -21.21 -3.58 3.39
CA ARG A 307 -20.87 -4.73 2.55
C ARG A 307 -22.11 -5.58 2.27
N VAL A 308 -22.89 -5.97 3.29
CA VAL A 308 -24.07 -6.81 3.08
C VAL A 308 -25.13 -6.15 2.18
N ALA A 309 -25.34 -4.84 2.30
CA ALA A 309 -26.28 -4.10 1.46
C ALA A 309 -25.85 -4.05 -0.02
N ALA A 310 -24.56 -3.84 -0.30
CA ALA A 310 -24.02 -3.87 -1.65
C ALA A 310 -24.07 -5.29 -2.26
N PHE A 311 -23.85 -6.33 -1.45
CA PHE A 311 -23.97 -7.74 -1.86
C PHE A 311 -25.42 -8.15 -2.22
N ALA A 312 -26.43 -7.65 -1.49
CA ALA A 312 -27.83 -7.94 -1.77
C ALA A 312 -28.31 -7.33 -3.10
N ALA A 313 -27.84 -6.12 -3.42
CA ALA A 313 -28.16 -5.45 -4.68
C ALA A 313 -27.56 -6.19 -5.90
N PHE A 314 -26.35 -6.72 -5.77
CA PHE A 314 -25.67 -7.43 -6.87
C PHE A 314 -26.29 -8.80 -7.17
N ILE A 315 -26.73 -9.54 -6.14
CA ILE A 315 -27.45 -10.81 -6.34
C ILE A 315 -28.85 -10.58 -6.95
N ALA A 316 -29.55 -9.51 -6.56
CA ALA A 316 -30.86 -9.19 -7.14
C ALA A 316 -30.77 -8.91 -8.65
N VAL A 317 -29.71 -8.25 -9.11
CA VAL A 317 -29.47 -7.99 -10.55
C VAL A 317 -29.12 -9.26 -11.32
N LEU A 318 -28.40 -10.21 -10.70
CA LEU A 318 -28.04 -11.50 -11.32
C LEU A 318 -29.19 -12.52 -11.35
N VAL A 319 -30.21 -12.37 -10.51
CA VAL A 319 -31.39 -13.25 -10.48
C VAL A 319 -32.52 -12.76 -11.40
N LEU A 320 -32.46 -11.50 -11.84
CA LEU A 320 -33.47 -10.87 -12.72
C LEU A 320 -33.03 -10.73 -14.19
N ALA A 321 -31.81 -11.15 -14.53
CA ALA A 321 -31.28 -11.21 -15.90
C ALA A 321 -31.22 -12.66 -16.41
#